data_AF-A0A0L7K3C8-F1
#
_entry.id   AF-A0A0L7K3C8-F1
#
_cell.length_a   1.000
_cell.length_b   1.000
_cell.length_c   1.000
_cell.angle_alpha   90.00
_cell.angle_beta   90.00
_cell.angle_gamma   90.00
#
_symmetry.space_group_name_H-M   'P 1'
#
loop_
_entity.id
_entity.type
_entity.pdbx_description
1 polymer ?
#
loop_
_entity_poly.entity_id
_entity_poly.type
_entity_poly.pdbx_seq_one_letter_code
_entity_poly.pdbx_strand_id
1 'polypeptide(L)'
;MQALDKSLQFIVVNSRPLTHVAVTPEAPEALTPNHLLLGANSHVPAPGAFAEDDEHARQHWRRAQYLADEFWRRWLHEYLPLLQQRREPHTTGEPPRIGDLVLICDNNLPRNTWPRGKVSALHPGADG
;
A
#
# COMPACT_ATOMS: atom_id res chain seq x y z
N MET A 1 10.04 -15.35 -23.11
CA MET A 1 9.54 -13.95 -23.13
C MET A 1 8.51 -13.63 -22.05
N GLN A 2 7.60 -14.53 -21.66
CA GLN A 2 6.50 -14.22 -20.72
C GLN A 2 6.91 -14.02 -19.24
N ALA A 3 8.08 -14.54 -18.82
CA ALA A 3 8.58 -14.38 -17.46
C ALA A 3 9.20 -12.99 -17.20
N LEU A 4 9.91 -12.44 -18.18
CA LEU A 4 10.55 -11.11 -18.12
C LEU A 4 9.51 -9.98 -18.01
N ASP A 5 8.38 -10.11 -18.69
CA ASP A 5 7.27 -9.15 -18.63
C ASP A 5 6.60 -9.12 -17.24
N LYS A 6 6.37 -10.28 -16.63
CA LYS A 6 5.82 -10.36 -15.25
C LYS A 6 6.79 -9.78 -14.21
N SER A 7 8.10 -10.05 -14.34
CA SER A 7 9.10 -9.45 -13.44
C SER A 7 9.20 -7.94 -13.63
N LEU A 8 9.10 -7.44 -14.85
CA LEU A 8 9.10 -6.00 -15.14
C LEU A 8 7.86 -5.32 -14.57
N GLN A 9 6.67 -5.91 -14.72
CA GLN A 9 5.44 -5.37 -14.11
C GLN A 9 5.53 -5.32 -12.58
N PHE A 10 6.10 -6.35 -11.95
CA PHE A 10 6.31 -6.38 -10.50
C PHE A 10 7.27 -5.28 -10.03
N ILE A 11 8.39 -5.09 -10.75
CA ILE A 11 9.37 -4.03 -10.44
C ILE A 11 8.72 -2.65 -10.60
N VAL A 12 8.00 -2.40 -11.70
CA VAL A 12 7.36 -1.12 -11.99
C VAL A 12 6.27 -0.76 -10.99
N VAL A 13 5.56 -1.76 -10.45
CA VAL A 13 4.54 -1.54 -9.41
C VAL A 13 5.19 -1.23 -8.06
N ASN A 14 6.24 -1.96 -7.69
CA ASN A 14 6.85 -1.84 -6.37
C ASN A 14 7.92 -0.75 -6.26
N SER A 15 8.34 -0.15 -7.37
CA SER A 15 9.18 1.04 -7.39
C SER A 15 8.38 2.34 -7.28
N ARG A 16 7.04 2.27 -7.19
CA ARG A 16 6.19 3.46 -7.08
C ARG A 16 6.38 4.16 -5.73
N PRO A 17 6.58 5.49 -5.72
CA PRO A 17 6.63 6.27 -4.49
C PRO A 17 5.33 6.19 -3.69
N LEU A 18 5.45 5.85 -2.40
CA LEU A 18 4.40 5.93 -1.38
C LEU A 18 4.37 7.29 -0.71
N THR A 19 5.54 7.93 -0.57
CA THR A 19 5.68 9.27 0.00
C THR A 19 6.06 10.29 -1.06
N HIS A 20 6.07 11.57 -0.68
CA HIS A 20 6.37 12.68 -1.56
C HIS A 20 7.74 12.51 -2.23
N VAL A 21 7.80 12.71 -3.55
CA VAL A 21 9.06 12.73 -4.31
C VAL A 21 9.62 14.14 -4.26
N ALA A 22 10.72 14.31 -3.51
CA ALA A 22 11.41 15.58 -3.45
C ALA A 22 12.14 15.89 -4.78
N VAL A 23 12.20 17.18 -5.13
CA VAL A 23 12.88 17.67 -6.35
C VAL A 23 14.34 18.06 -6.06
N THR A 24 14.68 18.24 -4.78
CA THR A 24 16.01 18.61 -4.31
C THR A 24 16.89 17.37 -4.09
N PRO A 25 18.16 17.39 -4.54
CA PRO A 25 19.06 16.23 -4.44
C PRO A 25 19.51 15.89 -3.00
N GLU A 26 19.37 16.81 -2.05
CA GLU A 26 19.72 16.58 -0.64
C GLU A 26 18.60 15.93 0.18
N ALA A 27 17.39 15.85 -0.39
CA ALA A 27 16.24 15.31 0.31
C ALA A 27 16.27 13.77 0.36
N PRO A 28 15.72 13.15 1.42
CA PRO A 28 15.64 11.71 1.50
C PRO A 28 14.78 11.15 0.37
N GLU A 29 15.22 10.02 -0.19
CA GLU A 29 14.49 9.32 -1.24
C GLU A 29 13.05 8.98 -0.80
N ALA A 30 12.09 9.04 -1.73
CA ALA A 30 10.71 8.66 -1.45
C ALA A 30 10.60 7.17 -1.06
N LEU A 31 9.80 6.86 -0.05
CA LEU A 31 9.52 5.48 0.33
C LEU A 31 8.80 4.76 -0.82
N THR A 32 9.08 3.48 -1.00
CA THR A 32 8.48 2.63 -2.06
C THR A 32 8.20 1.25 -1.49
N PRO A 33 7.29 0.45 -2.07
CA PRO A 33 7.10 -0.93 -1.65
C PRO A 33 8.38 -1.79 -1.74
N ASN A 34 9.30 -1.50 -2.67
CA ASN A 34 10.58 -2.20 -2.76
C ASN A 34 11.47 -1.97 -1.53
N HIS A 35 11.35 -0.85 -0.82
CA HIS A 35 12.04 -0.68 0.47
C HIS A 35 11.59 -1.72 1.51
N LEU A 36 10.35 -2.21 1.45
CA LEU A 36 9.86 -3.32 2.30
C LEU A 36 10.37 -4.69 1.82
N LEU A 37 10.34 -4.92 0.51
CA LEU A 37 10.62 -6.23 -0.08
C LEU A 37 12.12 -6.53 -0.22
N LEU A 38 12.91 -5.50 -0.52
CA LEU A 38 14.29 -5.61 -0.97
C LEU A 38 15.26 -4.73 -0.15
N GLY A 39 14.73 -3.84 0.70
CA GLY A 39 15.54 -2.88 1.46
C GLY A 39 16.12 -1.73 0.62
N ALA A 40 15.71 -1.61 -0.64
CA ALA A 40 16.14 -0.58 -1.59
C ALA A 40 15.04 -0.31 -2.63
N ASN A 41 15.11 0.81 -3.32
CA ASN A 41 14.11 1.29 -4.28
C ASN A 41 13.88 0.42 -5.54
N SER A 42 14.93 -0.21 -6.09
CA SER A 42 14.87 -0.88 -7.39
C SER A 42 15.94 -1.95 -7.61
N HIS A 43 16.60 -2.44 -6.57
CA HIS A 43 17.66 -3.43 -6.73
C HIS A 43 17.10 -4.86 -6.60
N VAL A 44 16.79 -5.51 -7.72
CA VAL A 44 16.77 -6.97 -7.75
C VAL A 44 18.25 -7.38 -7.80
N PRO A 45 18.83 -7.93 -6.72
CA PRO A 45 20.20 -8.42 -6.81
C PRO A 45 20.26 -9.44 -7.95
N ALA A 46 21.23 -9.29 -8.85
CA ALA A 46 21.51 -10.34 -9.82
C ALA A 46 21.69 -11.65 -9.04
N PRO A 47 21.09 -12.78 -9.48
CA PRO A 47 21.29 -14.05 -8.79
C PRO A 47 22.79 -14.32 -8.73
N GLY A 48 23.36 -14.12 -7.53
CA GLY A 48 24.77 -14.33 -7.28
C GLY A 48 25.10 -15.81 -7.29
N ALA A 49 26.35 -16.15 -7.57
CA ALA A 49 26.86 -17.48 -7.26
C ALA A 49 27.01 -17.56 -5.73
N PHE A 50 26.05 -18.20 -5.08
CA PHE A 50 26.10 -18.45 -3.63
C PHE A 50 27.17 -19.50 -3.36
N ALA A 51 28.19 -19.13 -2.59
CA ALA A 51 29.24 -20.05 -2.15
C ALA A 51 28.92 -20.56 -0.72
N GLU A 52 29.41 -21.74 -0.35
CA GLU A 52 29.26 -22.24 1.03
C GLU A 52 29.88 -21.30 2.08
N ASP A 53 30.84 -20.47 1.67
CA ASP A 53 31.51 -19.47 2.52
C ASP A 53 30.69 -18.18 2.75
N ASP A 54 29.48 -18.05 2.18
CA ASP A 54 28.56 -16.90 2.39
C ASP A 54 27.91 -16.90 3.81
N GLU A 55 28.64 -17.30 4.85
CA GLU A 55 28.18 -17.41 6.25
C GLU A 55 28.01 -16.06 6.98
N HIS A 56 27.72 -14.97 6.26
CA HIS A 56 27.46 -13.66 6.86
C HIS A 56 25.98 -13.45 7.22
N ALA A 57 25.20 -14.52 7.40
CA ALA A 57 23.76 -14.46 7.66
C ALA A 57 23.39 -13.55 8.85
N ARG A 58 24.20 -13.53 9.92
CA ARG A 58 23.96 -12.68 11.10
C ARG A 58 24.13 -11.19 10.80
N GLN A 59 25.12 -10.82 10.01
CA GLN A 59 25.37 -9.43 9.63
C GLN A 59 24.31 -8.93 8.64
N HIS A 60 23.93 -9.77 7.68
CA HIS A 60 22.83 -9.50 6.76
C HIS A 60 21.49 -9.34 7.49
N TRP A 61 21.19 -10.23 8.44
CA TRP A 61 19.99 -10.13 9.26
C TRP A 61 19.94 -8.83 10.07
N ARG A 62 21.04 -8.46 10.75
CA ARG A 62 21.11 -7.17 11.48
C ARG A 62 20.92 -5.97 10.57
N ARG A 63 21.47 -6.01 9.35
CA ARG A 63 21.28 -4.94 8.36
C ARG A 63 19.82 -4.86 7.88
N ALA A 64 19.18 -6.01 7.65
CA ALA A 64 17.76 -6.07 7.30
C ALA A 64 16.87 -5.51 8.43
N GLN A 65 17.16 -5.83 9.69
CA GLN A 65 16.44 -5.26 10.84
C GLN A 65 16.59 -3.74 10.90
N TYR A 66 17.81 -3.21 10.73
CA TYR A 66 18.04 -1.76 10.71
C TYR A 66 17.24 -1.05 9.60
N LEU A 67 17.22 -1.62 8.38
CA LEU A 67 16.45 -1.06 7.28
C LEU A 67 14.93 -1.14 7.54
N ALA A 68 14.46 -2.21 8.18
CA ALA A 68 13.06 -2.34 8.59
C ALA A 68 12.67 -1.30 9.64
N ASP A 69 13.52 -1.05 10.63
CA ASP A 69 13.28 -0.03 11.66
C ASP A 69 13.18 1.38 11.04
N GLU A 70 14.11 1.71 10.13
CA GLU A 70 14.10 2.99 9.41
C GLU A 70 12.87 3.14 8.53
N PHE A 71 12.46 2.07 7.84
CA PHE A 71 11.22 2.04 7.08
C PHE A 71 10.01 2.30 7.99
N TRP A 72 9.87 1.59 9.11
CA TRP A 72 8.72 1.75 10.00
C TRP A 72 8.66 3.14 10.61
N ARG A 73 9.81 3.71 10.98
CA ARG A 73 9.92 5.09 11.43
C ARG A 73 9.36 6.05 10.36
N ARG A 74 9.85 5.98 9.14
CA ARG A 74 9.38 6.84 8.05
C ARG A 74 7.93 6.57 7.67
N TRP A 75 7.47 5.32 7.66
CA TRP A 75 6.08 4.95 7.39
C TRP A 75 5.12 5.62 8.37
N LEU A 76 5.40 5.52 9.67
CA LEU A 76 4.57 6.10 10.72
C LEU A 76 4.49 7.63 10.64
N HIS A 77 5.59 8.28 10.24
CA HIS A 77 5.68 9.74 10.20
C HIS A 77 5.26 10.37 8.86
N GLU A 78 5.49 9.68 7.74
CA GLU A 78 5.29 10.24 6.39
C GLU A 78 4.03 9.70 5.73
N TYR A 79 3.75 8.41 5.86
CA TYR A 79 2.68 7.76 5.09
C TYR A 79 1.40 7.52 5.89
N LEU A 80 1.51 7.05 7.13
CA LEU A 80 0.34 6.81 7.99
C LEU A 80 -0.55 8.06 8.16
N PRO A 81 0.00 9.28 8.31
CA PRO A 81 -0.83 10.49 8.38
C PRO A 81 -1.65 10.75 7.11
N LEU A 82 -1.13 10.37 5.94
CA LEU A 82 -1.86 10.47 4.66
C LEU A 82 -3.06 9.51 4.62
N LEU A 83 -2.93 8.32 5.23
CA LEU A 83 -4.04 7.36 5.36
C LEU A 83 -5.08 7.80 6.40
N GLN A 84 -4.63 8.51 7.44
CA GLN A 84 -5.49 9.08 8.48
C GLN A 84 -6.19 10.37 8.06
N GLN A 85 -5.94 10.88 6.85
CA GLN A 85 -6.73 11.97 6.29
C GLN A 85 -8.17 11.46 6.11
N ARG A 86 -8.93 11.60 7.20
CA ARG A 86 -10.33 11.29 7.32
C ARG A 86 -10.98 12.06 6.19
N ARG A 87 -11.46 11.35 5.16
CA ARG A 87 -12.43 11.91 4.23
C ARG A 87 -13.46 12.59 5.11
N GLU A 88 -13.61 13.91 4.96
CA GLU A 88 -14.79 14.59 5.48
C GLU A 88 -15.98 13.68 5.12
N PRO A 89 -16.91 13.40 6.06
CA PRO A 89 -18.06 12.59 5.73
C PRO A 89 -18.62 13.17 4.44
N HIS A 90 -18.63 12.37 3.38
CA HIS A 90 -19.11 12.78 2.07
C HIS A 90 -20.63 12.93 2.18
N THR A 91 -21.09 13.94 2.92
CA THR A 91 -22.49 14.32 3.08
C THR A 91 -22.87 15.33 1.99
N THR A 92 -22.14 15.32 0.87
CA THR A 92 -22.39 16.12 -0.34
C THR A 92 -22.44 15.23 -1.58
N GLY A 93 -22.71 13.93 -1.41
CA GLY A 93 -23.08 13.05 -2.52
C GLY A 93 -24.57 13.20 -2.85
N GLU A 94 -24.93 13.00 -4.12
CA GLU A 94 -26.33 12.84 -4.49
C GLU A 94 -26.97 11.69 -3.68
N PRO A 95 -28.25 11.80 -3.31
CA PRO A 95 -28.94 10.70 -2.65
C PRO A 95 -28.93 9.46 -3.55
N PRO A 96 -28.81 8.25 -2.97
CA PRO A 96 -28.84 7.01 -3.73
C PRO A 96 -30.13 6.90 -4.52
N ARG A 97 -30.05 6.36 -5.73
CA ARG A 97 -31.20 6.18 -6.63
C ARG A 97 -31.57 4.70 -6.70
N ILE A 98 -32.84 4.44 -7.02
CA ILE A 98 -33.28 3.07 -7.30
C ILE A 98 -32.46 2.54 -8.48
N GLY A 99 -31.81 1.39 -8.25
CA GLY A 99 -30.97 0.73 -9.22
C GLY A 99 -29.46 0.90 -9.01
N ASP A 100 -29.03 1.77 -8.10
CA ASP A 100 -27.61 1.95 -7.79
C ASP A 100 -27.02 0.72 -7.11
N LEU A 101 -25.76 0.40 -7.45
CA LEU A 101 -24.98 -0.64 -6.80
C LEU A 101 -24.30 -0.06 -5.56
N VAL A 102 -24.56 -0.67 -4.41
CA VAL A 102 -24.07 -0.20 -3.11
C VAL A 102 -23.31 -1.30 -2.38
N LEU A 103 -22.42 -0.91 -1.48
CA LEU A 103 -21.82 -1.82 -0.50
C LEU A 103 -22.67 -1.83 0.76
N ILE A 104 -22.94 -3.02 1.28
CA ILE A 104 -23.71 -3.20 2.52
C ILE A 104 -22.71 -3.22 3.68
N CYS A 105 -22.73 -2.14 4.48
CA CYS A 105 -21.98 -2.06 5.72
C CYS A 105 -22.81 -2.62 6.87
N ASP A 106 -22.55 -3.88 7.25
CA ASP A 106 -23.14 -4.51 8.42
C ASP A 106 -22.03 -4.97 9.39
N ASN A 107 -22.10 -4.49 10.63
CA ASN A 107 -21.11 -4.75 11.68
C ASN A 107 -21.11 -6.21 12.16
N ASN A 108 -22.15 -6.99 11.85
CA ASN A 108 -22.25 -8.40 12.18
C ASN A 108 -21.59 -9.32 11.14
N LEU A 109 -21.14 -8.78 10.00
CA LEU A 109 -20.48 -9.56 8.97
C LEU A 109 -19.04 -9.94 9.38
N PRO A 110 -18.55 -11.14 9.01
CA PRO A 110 -17.16 -11.51 9.20
C PRO A 110 -16.23 -10.51 8.51
N ARG A 111 -15.05 -10.28 9.11
CA ARG A 111 -14.00 -9.43 8.54
C ARG A 111 -13.71 -9.86 7.09
N ASN A 112 -13.48 -8.87 6.21
CA ASN A 112 -13.25 -9.03 4.77
C ASN A 112 -14.47 -9.48 3.94
N THR A 113 -15.68 -9.43 4.50
CA THR A 113 -16.91 -9.62 3.73
C THR A 113 -17.40 -8.26 3.22
N TRP A 114 -17.59 -8.16 1.90
CA TRP A 114 -18.03 -6.92 1.24
C TRP A 114 -19.26 -7.20 0.38
N PRO A 115 -20.44 -7.42 1.01
CA PRO A 115 -21.65 -7.73 0.28
C PRO A 115 -22.07 -6.52 -0.55
N ARG A 116 -22.50 -6.77 -1.78
CA ARG A 116 -22.98 -5.76 -2.71
C ARG A 116 -24.48 -5.90 -2.85
N GLY A 117 -25.19 -4.78 -2.82
CA GLY A 117 -26.62 -4.70 -3.02
C GLY A 117 -26.95 -3.82 -4.22
N LYS A 118 -28.20 -3.92 -4.68
CA LYS A 118 -28.80 -2.97 -5.60
C LYS A 118 -29.97 -2.30 -4.87
N VAL A 119 -30.04 -0.97 -4.91
CA VAL A 119 -31.15 -0.24 -4.28
C VAL A 119 -32.45 -0.60 -4.99
N SER A 120 -33.39 -1.23 -4.28
CA SER A 120 -34.69 -1.63 -4.82
C SER A 120 -35.78 -0.61 -4.53
N ALA A 121 -35.72 0.07 -3.39
CA ALA A 121 -36.66 1.08 -2.96
C ALA A 121 -35.96 2.11 -2.06
N LEU A 122 -36.53 3.32 -1.99
CA LEU A 122 -36.08 4.41 -1.12
C LEU A 122 -37.25 4.80 -0.22
N HIS A 123 -36.95 5.01 1.06
CA HIS A 123 -37.92 5.46 2.05
C HIS A 123 -37.46 6.83 2.59
N PRO A 124 -38.32 7.86 2.59
CA PRO A 124 -37.95 9.16 3.14
C PRO A 124 -37.68 9.06 4.64
N GLY A 125 -36.62 9.73 5.10
CA GLY A 125 -36.32 9.85 6.51
C GLY A 125 -37.32 10.78 7.20
N ALA A 126 -37.44 10.67 8.53
CA ALA A 126 -38.31 11.55 9.32
C ALA A 126 -37.88 13.03 9.26
N ASP A 127 -36.64 13.30 8.87
CA ASP A 127 -36.01 14.61 8.94
C ASP A 127 -36.14 15.44 7.65
N GLY A 128 -36.77 14.88 6.59
CA GLY A 128 -37.01 15.57 5.31
C GLY A 128 -35.87 15.43 4.30
#